data_AF-A0A2A4WGT6-F1
#
_entry.id   AF-A0A2A4WGT6-F1
#
_cell.length_a   1.000
_cell.length_b   1.000
_cell.length_c   1.000
_cell.angle_alpha   90.00
_cell.angle_beta   90.00
_cell.angle_gamma   90.00
#
_symmetry.space_group_name_H-M   'P 1'
#
loop_
_entity.id
_entity.type
_entity.pdbx_description
1 polymer ?
#
loop_
_entity_poly.entity_id
_entity_poly.type
_entity_poly.pdbx_seq_one_letter_code
_entity_poly.pdbx_strand_id
1 'polypeptide(L)'
;MDLSGTTLFEQVLIITFITTLLAGMLSLVFILIMHFLMPKKVLKTYFKEPHFNAGEIAMFTGFPFGYMRTGMFMTALAFPSRGKRRGVENAYQLAPVWYCKVSKYFLYFFVPNLALLVISGLIVFIHYELWKQ
;
A
#
# COMPACT_ATOMS: atom_id res chain seq x y z
N MET A 1 -25.06 6.49 -10.85
CA MET A 1 -24.46 6.38 -12.19
C MET A 1 -25.41 5.51 -12.99
N ASP A 2 -26.16 6.11 -13.92
CA ASP A 2 -27.05 5.34 -14.79
C ASP A 2 -26.19 4.67 -15.86
N LEU A 3 -26.10 3.34 -15.77
CA LEU A 3 -25.29 2.49 -16.64
C LEU A 3 -26.15 1.74 -17.66
N SER A 4 -27.47 1.95 -17.65
CA SER A 4 -28.44 1.17 -18.43
C SER A 4 -28.21 1.21 -19.94
N GLY A 5 -27.54 2.26 -20.46
CA GLY A 5 -27.16 2.40 -21.87
C GLY A 5 -25.81 1.80 -22.28
N THR A 6 -25.05 1.21 -21.35
CA THR A 6 -23.70 0.65 -21.62
C THR A 6 -23.70 -0.87 -21.68
N THR A 7 -22.76 -1.45 -22.43
CA THR A 7 -22.63 -2.91 -22.53
C THR A 7 -22.28 -3.53 -21.18
N LEU A 8 -22.62 -4.81 -20.96
CA LEU A 8 -22.31 -5.51 -19.69
C LEU A 8 -20.81 -5.45 -19.36
N PHE A 9 -19.94 -5.55 -20.38
CA PHE A 9 -18.50 -5.44 -20.22
C PHE A 9 -18.07 -4.08 -19.66
N GLU A 10 -18.57 -2.99 -20.24
CA GLU A 10 -18.27 -1.62 -19.79
C GLU A 10 -18.77 -1.38 -18.36
N GLN A 11 -19.95 -1.90 -18.02
CA GLN A 11 -20.48 -1.82 -16.66
C GLN A 11 -19.54 -2.50 -15.66
N VAL A 12 -19.14 -3.74 -15.92
CA VAL A 12 -18.24 -4.50 -15.05
C VAL A 12 -16.89 -3.81 -14.91
N LEU A 13 -16.34 -3.31 -16.03
CA LEU A 13 -15.06 -2.60 -16.05
C LEU A 13 -15.11 -1.33 -15.20
N ILE A 14 -16.12 -0.48 -15.39
CA ILE A 14 -16.26 0.78 -14.65
C ILE A 14 -16.49 0.51 -13.16
N ILE A 15 -17.37 -0.43 -12.82
CA ILE A 15 -17.64 -0.81 -11.42
C ILE A 15 -16.35 -1.33 -10.76
N THR A 16 -15.58 -2.15 -11.46
CA THR A 16 -14.30 -2.68 -10.95
C THR A 16 -13.30 -1.55 -10.73
N PHE A 17 -13.16 -0.64 -11.69
CA PHE A 17 -12.26 0.50 -11.58
C PHE A 17 -12.64 1.40 -10.39
N ILE A 18 -13.91 1.81 -10.28
CA ILE A 18 -14.38 2.66 -9.18
C ILE A 18 -14.20 1.95 -7.83
N THR A 19 -14.59 0.67 -7.74
CA THR A 19 -14.50 -0.08 -6.48
C THR A 19 -13.04 -0.23 -6.02
N THR A 20 -12.13 -0.59 -6.93
CA THR A 20 -10.70 -0.74 -6.61
C THR A 20 -10.03 0.58 -6.29
N LEU A 21 -10.46 1.69 -6.93
CA LEU A 21 -10.01 3.05 -6.63
C LEU A 21 -10.43 3.46 -5.21
N LEU A 22 -11.71 3.30 -4.86
CA LEU A 22 -12.22 3.60 -3.52
C LEU A 22 -11.55 2.74 -2.44
N ALA A 23 -11.37 1.44 -2.72
CA ALA A 23 -10.60 0.55 -1.85
C ALA A 23 -9.14 1.01 -1.69
N GLY A 24 -8.53 1.54 -2.75
CA GLY A 24 -7.20 2.15 -2.72
C GLY A 24 -7.15 3.37 -1.82
N MET A 25 -8.13 4.27 -1.92
CA MET A 25 -8.24 5.45 -1.05
C MET A 25 -8.43 5.05 0.42
N LEU A 26 -9.30 4.07 0.70
CA LEU A 26 -9.49 3.55 2.05
C LEU A 26 -8.21 2.90 2.59
N SER A 27 -7.43 2.24 1.72
CA SER A 27 -6.13 1.68 2.09
C SER A 27 -5.13 2.75 2.53
N LEU A 28 -5.18 3.95 1.96
CA LEU A 28 -4.35 5.08 2.41
C LEU A 28 -4.74 5.54 3.82
N VAL A 29 -6.03 5.64 4.12
CA VAL A 29 -6.54 5.94 5.47
C VAL A 29 -6.08 4.89 6.46
N PHE A 30 -6.15 3.61 6.06
CA PHE A 30 -5.67 2.52 6.89
C PHE A 30 -4.15 2.58 7.16
N ILE A 31 -3.34 2.86 6.14
CA ILE A 31 -1.89 3.06 6.30
C ILE A 31 -1.61 4.24 7.26
N LEU A 32 -2.39 5.31 7.19
CA LEU A 32 -2.27 6.43 8.10
C LEU A 32 -2.57 6.03 9.55
N ILE A 33 -3.62 5.23 9.79
CA ILE A 33 -3.91 4.67 11.12
C ILE A 33 -2.72 3.81 11.59
N MET A 34 -2.24 2.91 10.73
CA MET A 34 -1.09 2.05 11.03
C MET A 34 0.20 2.85 11.28
N HIS A 35 0.35 4.03 10.68
CA HIS A 35 1.47 4.93 10.92
C HIS A 35 1.48 5.44 12.34
N PHE A 36 0.33 5.87 12.87
CA PHE A 36 0.21 6.29 14.27
C PHE A 36 0.35 5.14 15.26
N LEU A 37 -0.12 3.94 14.87
CA LEU A 37 0.00 2.73 15.69
C LEU A 37 1.37 2.03 15.59
N MET A 38 2.29 2.54 14.77
CA MET A 38 3.60 1.93 14.54
C MET A 38 4.36 1.76 15.87
N PRO A 39 4.82 0.54 16.20
CA PRO A 39 5.57 0.31 17.42
C PRO A 39 6.84 1.17 17.48
N LYS A 40 6.89 2.10 18.44
CA LYS A 40 8.03 3.02 18.60
C LYS A 40 9.38 2.29 18.77
N LYS A 41 9.37 1.09 19.35
CA LYS A 41 10.56 0.22 19.47
C LYS A 41 11.13 -0.16 18.11
N VAL A 42 10.29 -0.50 17.14
CA VAL A 42 10.72 -0.81 15.76
C VAL A 42 11.41 0.40 15.15
N LEU A 43 10.80 1.59 15.27
CA LEU A 43 11.38 2.82 14.73
C LEU A 43 12.72 3.16 15.37
N LYS A 44 12.82 3.15 16.70
CA LYS A 44 14.08 3.47 17.40
C LYS A 44 15.21 2.51 17.06
N THR A 45 14.88 1.24 16.85
CA THR A 45 15.89 0.21 16.55
C THR A 45 16.31 0.21 15.08
N TYR A 46 15.37 0.36 14.15
CA TYR A 46 15.63 0.11 12.73
C TYR A 46 15.50 1.35 11.83
N PHE A 47 14.82 2.42 12.24
CA PHE A 47 14.75 3.65 11.44
C PHE A 47 15.94 4.57 11.72
N LYS A 48 17.13 4.09 11.33
CA LYS A 48 18.42 4.76 11.45
C LYS A 48 19.45 4.04 10.57
N GLU A 49 20.65 4.60 10.45
CA GLU A 49 21.78 3.90 9.84
C GLU A 49 22.12 2.62 10.64
N PRO A 50 22.57 1.53 9.97
CA PRO A 50 22.84 1.39 8.53
C PRO A 50 21.61 0.97 7.69
N HIS A 51 20.43 0.83 8.29
CA HIS A 51 19.23 0.29 7.62
C HIS A 51 18.55 1.29 6.67
N PHE A 52 18.69 2.58 6.99
CA PHE A 52 18.24 3.71 6.19
C PHE A 52 19.37 4.71 6.10
N ASN A 53 19.61 5.27 4.92
CA ASN A 53 20.60 6.33 4.75
C ASN A 53 20.06 7.69 5.25
N ALA A 54 20.95 8.66 5.47
CA ALA A 54 20.58 10.00 5.95
C ALA A 54 19.48 10.69 5.11
N GLY A 55 19.49 10.51 3.79
CA GLY A 55 18.49 11.09 2.88
C GLY A 55 17.10 10.46 3.06
N GLU A 56 17.02 9.13 3.16
CA GLU A 56 15.78 8.40 3.47
C GLU A 56 15.25 8.77 4.85
N ILE A 57 16.13 8.90 5.85
CA ILE A 57 15.74 9.32 7.20
C ILE A 57 15.14 10.72 7.16
N ALA A 58 15.81 11.68 6.51
CA ALA A 58 15.31 13.04 6.38
C ALA A 58 13.96 13.08 5.64
N MET A 59 13.83 12.34 4.54
CA MET A 59 12.60 12.30 3.74
C MET A 59 11.44 11.65 4.49
N PHE A 60 11.67 10.55 5.23
CA PHE A 60 10.60 9.75 5.84
C PHE A 60 10.36 10.04 7.33
N THR A 61 10.97 11.07 7.90
CA THR A 61 10.72 11.47 9.30
C THR A 61 9.41 12.27 9.44
N GLY A 62 9.04 13.08 8.45
CA GLY A 62 7.91 14.02 8.52
C GLY A 62 6.91 13.93 7.37
N PHE A 63 5.96 14.87 7.33
CA PHE A 63 5.03 15.03 6.22
C PHE A 63 5.75 15.56 4.96
N PRO A 64 5.40 15.11 3.74
CA PRO A 64 4.32 14.18 3.43
C PRO A 64 4.72 12.71 3.54
N PHE A 65 6.00 12.36 3.42
CA PHE A 65 6.41 10.97 3.15
C PHE A 65 6.58 10.06 4.37
N GLY A 66 6.23 10.50 5.58
CA GLY A 66 6.35 9.69 6.80
C GLY A 66 5.59 8.35 6.75
N TYR A 67 4.51 8.27 5.96
CA TYR A 67 3.77 7.02 5.73
C TYR A 67 4.55 6.01 4.87
N MET A 68 5.53 6.44 4.07
CA MET A 68 6.38 5.54 3.27
C MET A 68 7.18 4.61 4.18
N ARG A 69 7.78 5.16 5.24
CA ARG A 69 8.45 4.38 6.29
C ARG A 69 7.50 3.37 6.93
N THR A 70 6.25 3.76 7.17
CA THR A 70 5.24 2.83 7.70
C THR A 70 4.98 1.68 6.76
N GLY A 71 4.74 1.94 5.47
CA GLY A 71 4.55 0.90 4.46
C GLY A 71 5.74 -0.05 4.37
N MET A 72 6.97 0.47 4.44
CA MET A 72 8.20 -0.33 4.46
C MET A 72 8.25 -1.26 5.67
N PHE A 73 8.00 -0.73 6.88
CA PHE A 73 8.00 -1.57 8.07
C PHE A 73 6.83 -2.56 8.08
N MET A 74 5.61 -2.17 7.71
CA MET A 74 4.49 -3.11 7.56
C MET A 74 4.85 -4.27 6.63
N THR A 75 5.56 -3.98 5.54
CA THR A 75 6.06 -5.01 4.60
C THR A 75 7.09 -5.93 5.24
N ALA A 76 8.08 -5.39 5.96
CA ALA A 76 9.08 -6.19 6.65
C ALA A 76 8.50 -7.02 7.80
N LEU A 77 7.52 -6.47 8.53
CA LEU A 77 6.83 -7.14 9.64
C LEU A 77 5.92 -8.27 9.14
N ALA A 78 5.25 -8.06 8.01
CA ALA A 78 4.41 -9.08 7.37
C ALA A 78 5.23 -10.20 6.71
N PHE A 79 6.34 -9.83 6.07
CA PHE A 79 7.21 -10.72 5.31
C PHE A 79 8.68 -10.43 5.65
N PRO A 80 9.23 -11.08 6.70
CA PRO A 80 10.61 -10.85 7.16
C PRO A 80 11.67 -10.92 6.06
N SER A 81 11.48 -11.81 5.08
CA SER A 81 12.37 -11.95 3.92
C SER A 81 12.53 -10.67 3.10
N ARG A 82 11.49 -9.82 3.02
CA ARG A 82 11.56 -8.52 2.35
C ARG A 82 12.39 -7.50 3.13
N GLY A 83 12.55 -7.70 4.44
CA GLY A 83 13.40 -6.89 5.30
C GLY A 83 14.89 -7.22 5.22
N LYS A 84 15.26 -8.38 4.68
CA LYS A 84 16.63 -8.91 4.67
C LYS A 84 17.64 -7.97 4.03
N ARG A 85 17.31 -7.39 2.87
CA ARG A 85 18.19 -6.46 2.15
C ARG A 85 18.55 -5.22 2.97
N ARG A 86 17.68 -4.81 3.89
CA ARG A 86 17.89 -3.66 4.77
C ARG A 86 18.35 -4.08 6.17
N GLY A 87 18.53 -5.37 6.46
CA GLY A 87 18.85 -5.85 7.81
C GLY A 87 17.72 -5.66 8.83
N VAL A 88 16.47 -5.56 8.38
CA VAL A 88 15.28 -5.34 9.25
C VAL A 88 14.41 -6.59 9.36
N GLU A 89 14.92 -7.75 8.96
CA GLU A 89 14.21 -9.04 8.97
C GLU A 89 13.71 -9.47 10.36
N ASN A 90 14.39 -9.04 11.43
CA ASN A 90 14.00 -9.35 12.81
C ASN A 90 13.08 -8.28 13.43
N ALA A 91 12.61 -7.29 12.67
CA ALA A 91 11.73 -6.24 13.18
C ALA A 91 10.42 -6.77 13.77
N TYR A 92 9.92 -7.90 13.26
CA TYR A 92 8.67 -8.53 13.74
C TYR A 92 8.74 -8.94 15.22
N GLN A 93 9.94 -9.18 15.75
CA GLN A 93 10.14 -9.55 17.16
C GLN A 93 9.92 -8.35 18.11
N LEU A 94 10.01 -7.12 17.61
CA LEU A 94 9.82 -5.90 18.38
C LEU A 94 8.39 -5.32 18.27
N ALA A 95 7.54 -5.95 17.46
CA ALA A 95 6.18 -5.52 17.19
C ALA A 95 5.16 -6.46 17.86
N PRO A 96 3.99 -5.95 18.27
CA PRO A 96 2.89 -6.80 18.71
C PRO A 96 2.44 -7.76 17.61
N VAL A 97 2.13 -9.00 17.97
CA VAL A 97 1.69 -10.05 17.02
C VAL A 97 0.48 -9.61 16.19
N TRP A 98 -0.46 -8.86 16.79
CA TRP A 98 -1.63 -8.35 16.08
C TRP A 98 -1.22 -7.37 14.97
N TYR A 99 -0.23 -6.52 15.19
CA TYR A 99 0.24 -5.53 14.21
C TYR A 99 0.87 -6.24 13.00
N CYS A 100 1.65 -7.29 13.25
CA CYS A 100 2.24 -8.13 12.20
C CYS A 100 1.16 -8.85 11.38
N LYS A 101 0.17 -9.46 12.05
CA LYS A 101 -0.96 -10.15 11.38
C LYS A 101 -1.77 -9.18 10.53
N VAL A 102 -2.14 -8.03 11.09
CA VAL A 102 -2.91 -6.98 10.41
C VAL A 102 -2.14 -6.45 9.20
N SER A 103 -0.84 -6.18 9.33
CA SER A 103 0.02 -5.77 8.21
C SER A 103 0.06 -6.82 7.09
N LYS A 104 0.12 -8.10 7.45
CA LYS A 104 0.14 -9.21 6.49
C LYS A 104 -1.17 -9.34 5.72
N TYR A 105 -2.31 -9.34 6.41
CA TYR A 105 -3.62 -9.40 5.75
C TYR A 105 -3.89 -8.17 4.90
N PHE A 106 -3.50 -6.99 5.38
CA PHE A 106 -3.58 -5.76 4.59
C PHE A 106 -2.79 -5.90 3.29
N LEU A 107 -1.56 -6.42 3.31
CA LEU A 107 -0.77 -6.59 2.08
C LEU A 107 -1.33 -7.64 1.12
N TYR A 108 -1.92 -8.73 1.64
CA TYR A 108 -2.63 -9.69 0.80
C TYR A 108 -3.83 -9.08 0.07
N PHE A 109 -4.49 -8.08 0.66
CA PHE A 109 -5.57 -7.35 0.01
C PHE A 109 -5.06 -6.23 -0.90
N PHE A 110 -4.12 -5.42 -0.39
CA PHE A 110 -3.65 -4.19 -1.03
C PHE A 110 -2.93 -4.45 -2.35
N VAL A 111 -2.07 -5.48 -2.41
CA VAL A 111 -1.27 -5.75 -3.62
C VAL A 111 -2.16 -6.20 -4.79
N PRO A 112 -3.07 -7.19 -4.65
CA PRO A 112 -4.02 -7.52 -5.71
C PRO A 112 -4.95 -6.36 -6.07
N ASN A 113 -5.46 -5.60 -5.09
CA ASN A 113 -6.33 -4.45 -5.36
C ASN A 113 -5.61 -3.40 -6.22
N LEU A 114 -4.33 -3.11 -5.92
CA LEU A 114 -3.52 -2.17 -6.70
C LEU A 114 -3.30 -2.68 -8.12
N ALA A 115 -3.02 -3.98 -8.30
CA ALA A 115 -2.86 -4.59 -9.62
C ALA A 115 -4.17 -4.49 -10.44
N LEU A 116 -5.31 -4.79 -9.82
CA LEU A 116 -6.62 -4.67 -10.47
C LEU A 116 -6.97 -3.23 -10.84
N LEU A 117 -6.64 -2.26 -9.98
CA LEU A 117 -6.83 -0.84 -10.28
C LEU A 117 -6.02 -0.42 -11.52
N VAL A 118 -4.75 -0.81 -11.60
CA VAL A 118 -3.89 -0.48 -12.75
C VAL A 118 -4.42 -1.13 -14.02
N ILE A 119 -4.76 -2.42 -13.99
CA ILE A 119 -5.27 -3.15 -15.16
C ILE A 119 -6.59 -2.54 -15.64
N SER A 120 -7.55 -2.34 -14.74
CA SER A 120 -8.85 -1.76 -15.10
C SER A 120 -8.70 -0.32 -15.61
N GLY A 121 -7.85 0.49 -14.99
CA GLY A 121 -7.56 1.86 -15.44
C GLY A 121 -6.94 1.90 -16.84
N LEU A 122 -6.00 0.99 -17.15
CA LEU A 122 -5.40 0.89 -18.49
C LEU A 122 -6.44 0.49 -19.55
N ILE A 123 -7.32 -0.46 -19.25
CA ILE A 123 -8.38 -0.88 -20.18
C ILE A 123 -9.37 0.28 -20.41
N VAL A 124 -9.79 0.99 -19.35
CA VAL A 124 -10.66 2.18 -19.48
C VAL A 124 -10.00 3.24 -20.35
N PHE A 125 -8.70 3.50 -20.14
CA PHE A 125 -7.95 4.47 -20.92
C PHE A 125 -7.87 4.09 -22.41
N ILE A 126 -7.54 2.83 -22.71
CA ILE A 126 -7.48 2.34 -24.09
C ILE A 126 -8.86 2.44 -24.76
N HIS A 127 -9.93 2.04 -24.07
CA HIS A 127 -11.30 2.13 -24.60
C HIS A 127 -11.70 3.58 -24.91
N TYR A 128 -11.33 4.51 -24.04
CA TYR A 128 -11.56 5.94 -24.24
C TYR A 128 -10.83 6.48 -25.47
N GLU A 129 -9.56 6.13 -25.66
CA GLU A 129 -8.76 6.56 -26.82
C GLU A 129 -9.28 5.95 -28.14
N LEU A 130 -9.73 4.69 -28.12
CA LEU A 130 -10.33 4.05 -29.30
C LEU A 130 -11.65 4.68 -29.72
N TRP A 131 -12.47 5.16 -28.78
CA TRP A 131 -13.75 5.82 -29.09
C TRP A 131 -13.61 7.23 -29.67
N LYS A 132 -12.42 7.83 -29.54
CA LYS A 132 -12.13 9.18 -30.04
C LYS A 132 -11.71 9.19 -31.53
N GLN A 133 -11.32 8.04 -32.07
CA GLN A 133 -10.96 7.86 -33.49
C GLN A 133 -12.20 7.58 -34.34
#